data_AF-A0A7C5W2R0-F1
#
_entry.id   AF-A0A7C5W2R0-F1
#
_cell.length_a   1.000
_cell.length_b   1.000
_cell.length_c   1.000
_cell.angle_alpha   90.00
_cell.angle_beta   90.00
_cell.angle_gamma   90.00
#
_symmetry.space_group_name_H-M   'P 1'
#
loop_
_entity.id
_entity.type
_entity.pdbx_description
1 polymer ?
#
loop_
_entity_poly.entity_id
_entity_poly.type
_entity_poly.pdbx_seq_one_letter_code
_entity_poly.pdbx_strand_id
1 'polypeptide(L)'
;MSTDRTLSELDIIRIYGMRFKIEVSFKQVLRTIGAYTYHFWMKLTKPIRKELGDKYLHKESKEYRSLVRRKLSAYHRHIQIGVIGQGIIQYLSLSFPEIVQKTFGSWIRTTREIFLSKVFARISELIGKLS
;
A
#
# COMPACT_ATOMS: atom_id res chain seq x y z
N MET A 1 7.92 -14.88 13.18
CA MET A 1 7.96 -16.31 13.56
C MET A 1 7.76 -17.10 12.28
N SER A 2 8.80 -17.82 11.83
CA SER A 2 8.79 -18.59 10.57
C SER A 2 8.49 -20.05 10.86
N THR A 3 7.68 -20.69 10.02
CA THR A 3 7.39 -22.14 10.10
C THR A 3 8.47 -22.97 9.39
N ASP A 4 9.24 -22.33 8.51
CA ASP A 4 10.35 -22.96 7.80
C ASP A 4 11.59 -23.07 8.71
N ARG A 5 12.05 -24.31 8.91
CA ARG A 5 13.18 -24.68 9.76
C ARG A 5 14.52 -24.66 9.03
N THR A 6 14.52 -24.47 7.71
CA THR A 6 15.75 -24.42 6.89
C THR A 6 16.41 -23.04 6.92
N LEU A 7 15.69 -22.01 7.35
CA LEU A 7 16.18 -20.64 7.47
C LEU A 7 17.06 -20.45 8.72
N SER A 8 18.19 -19.78 8.54
CA SER A 8 19.05 -19.34 9.63
C SER A 8 18.30 -18.42 10.61
N GLU A 9 18.54 -18.59 11.90
CA GLU A 9 17.92 -17.79 12.97
C GLU A 9 18.14 -16.29 12.78
N LEU A 10 19.34 -15.90 12.31
CA LEU A 10 19.67 -14.52 12.00
C LEU A 10 18.86 -13.96 10.84
N ASP A 11 18.57 -14.79 9.83
CA ASP A 11 17.76 -14.37 8.67
C ASP A 11 16.29 -14.20 9.06
N ILE A 12 15.76 -15.03 9.96
CA ILE A 12 14.41 -14.88 10.52
C ILE A 12 14.27 -13.52 11.22
N ILE A 13 15.26 -13.15 12.05
CA ILE A 13 15.27 -11.87 12.77
C ILE A 13 15.37 -10.70 11.77
N ARG A 14 16.21 -10.81 10.73
CA ARG A 14 16.37 -9.78 9.70
C ARG A 14 15.10 -9.58 8.87
N ILE A 15 14.47 -10.67 8.41
CA ILE A 15 13.22 -10.61 7.64
C ILE A 15 12.11 -9.99 8.48
N TYR A 16 11.98 -10.40 9.75
CA TYR A 16 11.03 -9.79 10.66
C TYR A 16 11.34 -8.31 10.90
N GLY A 17 12.62 -7.96 11.03
CA GLY A 17 13.11 -6.59 11.10
C GLY A 17 12.72 -5.76 9.87
N MET A 18 12.52 -6.36 8.69
CA MET A 18 12.07 -5.63 7.50
C MET A 18 10.55 -5.36 7.46
N ARG A 19 9.76 -5.89 8.41
CA ARG A 19 8.30 -5.72 8.45
C ARG A 19 7.87 -4.25 8.51
N PHE A 20 8.67 -3.35 9.11
CA PHE A 20 8.35 -1.92 9.18
C PHE A 20 8.19 -1.28 7.79
N LYS A 21 8.74 -1.89 6.73
CA LYS A 21 8.59 -1.39 5.36
C LYS A 21 7.13 -1.35 4.91
N ILE A 22 6.26 -2.23 5.42
CA ILE A 22 4.81 -2.18 5.16
C ILE A 22 4.18 -0.93 5.78
N GLU A 23 4.62 -0.54 6.98
CA GLU A 23 4.12 0.65 7.66
C GLU A 23 4.60 1.93 6.95
N VAL A 24 5.86 1.93 6.50
CA VAL A 24 6.43 3.04 5.71
C VAL A 24 5.74 3.15 4.35
N SER A 25 5.54 2.03 3.65
CA SER A 25 4.83 2.03 2.36
C SER A 25 3.40 2.52 2.53
N PHE A 26 2.69 2.10 3.58
CA PHE A 26 1.34 2.58 3.86
C PHE A 26 1.29 4.09 4.15
N LYS A 27 2.25 4.62 4.94
CA LYS A 27 2.39 6.07 5.15
C LYS A 27 2.62 6.83 3.86
N GLN A 28 3.39 6.26 2.91
CA GLN A 28 3.62 6.85 1.59
C GLN A 28 2.35 6.85 0.73
N VAL A 29 1.55 5.76 0.74
CA VAL A 29 0.26 5.71 0.04
C VAL A 29 -0.67 6.82 0.54
N LEU A 30 -0.73 7.01 1.86
CA LEU A 30 -1.57 8.02 2.50
C LEU A 30 -1.11 9.45 2.18
N ARG A 31 0.18 9.75 2.35
CA ARG A 31 0.69 11.13 2.34
C ARG A 31 1.19 11.60 0.97
N THR A 32 1.70 10.70 0.14
CA THR A 32 2.32 11.05 -1.14
C THR A 32 1.39 10.77 -2.31
N ILE A 33 0.77 9.60 -2.32
CA ILE A 33 -0.13 9.19 -3.43
C ILE A 33 -1.56 9.69 -3.19
N GLY A 34 -1.99 9.75 -1.93
CA GLY A 34 -3.34 10.20 -1.58
C GLY A 34 -4.42 9.18 -1.93
N ALA A 35 -4.10 7.89 -2.04
CA ALA A 35 -5.09 6.86 -2.43
C ALA A 35 -6.29 6.74 -1.45
N TYR A 36 -6.17 7.31 -0.26
CA TYR A 36 -7.20 7.36 0.78
C TYR A 36 -7.83 8.75 0.98
N THR A 37 -7.35 9.78 0.27
CA THR A 37 -7.82 11.16 0.50
C THR A 37 -9.07 11.50 -0.29
N TYR A 38 -9.42 10.70 -1.30
CA TYR A 38 -10.58 10.97 -2.14
C TYR A 38 -11.90 10.57 -1.46
N HIS A 39 -12.82 11.54 -1.33
CA HIS A 39 -14.16 11.30 -0.81
C HIS A 39 -15.16 11.12 -1.95
N PHE A 40 -15.66 9.90 -2.15
CA PHE A 40 -16.72 9.64 -3.12
C PHE A 40 -18.07 10.13 -2.61
N TRP A 41 -18.70 11.04 -3.34
CA TRP A 41 -20.05 11.53 -3.05
C TRP A 41 -21.12 10.72 -3.79
N MET A 42 -22.33 10.66 -3.24
CA MET A 42 -23.49 10.02 -3.85
C MET A 42 -24.70 10.93 -3.63
N LYS A 43 -25.48 11.23 -4.68
CA LYS A 43 -26.56 12.23 -4.64
C LYS A 43 -27.57 12.06 -3.49
N LEU A 44 -27.85 10.83 -3.09
CA LEU A 44 -28.78 10.49 -2.00
C LEU A 44 -28.08 10.32 -0.63
N THR A 45 -26.86 10.83 -0.43
CA THR A 45 -26.19 10.73 0.88
C THR A 45 -26.96 11.48 1.94
N LYS A 46 -27.70 10.74 2.78
CA LYS A 46 -28.25 11.26 4.04
C LYS A 46 -27.09 11.76 4.91
N PRO A 47 -27.10 13.01 5.40
CA PRO A 47 -26.06 13.52 6.28
C PRO A 47 -25.89 12.58 7.48
N ILE A 48 -24.64 12.29 7.84
CA ILE A 48 -24.31 11.50 9.03
C ILE A 48 -24.14 12.53 10.16
N ARG A 49 -25.11 12.60 11.08
CA ARG A 49 -24.93 13.35 12.33
C ARG A 49 -23.91 12.57 13.17
N LYS A 50 -22.88 13.24 13.67
CA LYS A 50 -21.82 12.64 14.50
C LYS A 50 -22.35 11.94 15.76
N GLU A 51 -23.55 12.30 16.18
CA GLU A 51 -24.24 11.79 17.37
C GLU A 51 -25.18 10.61 17.09
N LEU A 52 -25.48 10.32 15.82
CA LEU A 52 -26.31 9.17 15.48
C LEU A 52 -25.39 7.95 15.36
N GLY A 53 -25.63 6.94 16.21
CA GLY A 53 -24.94 5.65 16.16
C GLY A 53 -25.10 4.92 14.81
N ASP A 54 -24.69 3.65 14.78
CA ASP A 54 -24.57 2.88 13.54
C ASP A 54 -25.81 2.96 12.63
N LYS A 55 -25.59 3.42 11.39
CA LYS A 55 -26.63 3.42 10.35
C LYS A 55 -26.86 1.98 9.88
N TYR A 56 -27.99 1.42 10.27
CA TYR A 56 -28.41 0.09 9.83
C TYR A 56 -28.79 0.06 8.34
N LEU A 57 -27.80 -0.21 7.48
CA LEU A 57 -27.97 -0.30 6.03
C LEU A 57 -29.02 -1.34 5.59
N HIS A 58 -29.32 -2.32 6.46
CA HIS A 58 -30.33 -3.35 6.21
C HIS A 58 -31.78 -2.84 6.31
N LYS A 59 -32.02 -1.69 6.95
CA LYS A 59 -33.35 -1.05 7.06
C LYS A 59 -33.65 -0.07 5.92
N GLU A 60 -32.68 0.16 5.05
CA GLU A 60 -32.80 1.11 3.93
C GLU A 60 -33.33 0.43 2.66
N SER A 61 -33.87 1.23 1.74
CA SER A 61 -34.45 0.73 0.48
C SER A 61 -33.41 -0.03 -0.36
N LYS A 62 -33.88 -0.98 -1.19
CA LYS A 62 -33.00 -1.75 -2.10
C LYS A 62 -32.18 -0.83 -3.02
N GLU A 63 -32.79 0.26 -3.49
CA GLU A 63 -32.13 1.28 -4.32
C GLU A 63 -31.02 1.99 -3.56
N TYR A 64 -31.26 2.43 -2.33
CA TYR A 64 -30.24 3.06 -1.49
C TYR A 64 -29.06 2.11 -1.23
N ARG A 65 -29.34 0.83 -0.91
CA ARG A 65 -28.30 -0.21 -0.73
C ARG A 65 -27.49 -0.46 -2.00
N SER A 66 -28.12 -0.38 -3.18
CA SER A 66 -27.42 -0.49 -4.47
C SER A 66 -26.44 0.66 -4.69
N LEU A 67 -26.87 1.89 -4.43
CA LEU A 67 -26.04 3.08 -4.59
C LEU A 67 -24.86 3.10 -3.59
N VAL A 68 -25.07 2.66 -2.36
CA VAL A 68 -23.99 2.51 -1.37
C VAL A 68 -22.98 1.45 -1.80
N ARG A 69 -23.43 0.30 -2.34
CA ARG A 69 -22.53 -0.72 -2.90
C ARG A 69 -21.72 -0.18 -4.08
N ARG A 70 -22.34 0.63 -4.96
CA ARG A 70 -21.64 1.29 -6.07
C ARG A 70 -20.57 2.26 -5.58
N LYS A 71 -20.90 3.08 -4.56
CA LYS A 71 -19.93 3.99 -3.91
C LYS A 71 -18.77 3.21 -3.30
N LEU A 72 -19.05 2.13 -2.57
CA LEU A 72 -18.00 1.29 -1.97
C LEU A 72 -17.11 0.63 -3.02
N SER A 73 -17.71 0.14 -4.11
CA SER A 73 -16.97 -0.43 -5.24
C SER A 73 -16.03 0.60 -5.89
N ALA A 74 -16.47 1.85 -6.03
CA ALA A 74 -15.62 2.93 -6.53
C ALA A 74 -14.46 3.24 -5.56
N TYR A 75 -14.73 3.26 -4.26
CA TYR A 75 -13.72 3.43 -3.23
C TYR A 75 -12.65 2.33 -3.26
N HIS A 76 -13.07 1.06 -3.34
CA HIS A 76 -12.14 -0.07 -3.42
C HIS A 76 -11.26 0.00 -4.67
N ARG A 77 -11.85 0.28 -5.83
CA ARG A 77 -11.08 0.43 -7.08
C ARG A 77 -10.09 1.58 -7.03
N HIS A 78 -10.47 2.72 -6.45
CA HIS A 78 -9.57 3.86 -6.30
C HIS A 78 -8.35 3.52 -5.44
N ILE A 79 -8.56 2.87 -4.29
CA ILE A 79 -7.47 2.42 -3.43
C ILE A 79 -6.58 1.42 -4.17
N GLN A 80 -7.17 0.44 -4.85
CA GLN A 80 -6.41 -0.57 -5.61
C GLN A 80 -5.52 0.07 -6.68
N ILE A 81 -6.06 1.02 -7.45
CA ILE A 81 -5.29 1.76 -8.46
C ILE A 81 -4.15 2.54 -7.79
N GLY A 82 -4.41 3.21 -6.66
CA GLY A 82 -3.38 3.93 -5.92
C GLY A 82 -2.25 3.03 -5.40
N VAL A 83 -2.58 1.83 -4.92
CA VAL A 83 -1.58 0.83 -4.47
C VAL A 83 -0.80 0.25 -5.66
N ILE A 84 -1.45 -0.04 -6.79
CA ILE A 84 -0.77 -0.48 -8.02
C ILE A 84 0.20 0.60 -8.51
N GLY A 85 -0.25 1.87 -8.54
CA GLY A 85 0.60 3.00 -8.89
C GLY A 85 1.81 3.12 -7.96
N GLN A 86 1.62 2.94 -6.65
CA GLN A 86 2.73 2.88 -5.69
C GLN A 86 3.74 1.78 -6.06
N GLY A 87 3.25 0.57 -6.34
CA GLY A 87 4.09 -0.57 -6.67
C GLY A 87 4.92 -0.32 -7.93
N ILE A 88 4.32 0.25 -8.97
CA ILE A 88 5.02 0.62 -10.22
C ILE A 88 6.14 1.63 -9.92
N ILE A 89 5.85 2.66 -9.13
CA ILE A 89 6.83 3.68 -8.77
C ILE A 89 7.99 3.08 -7.97
N GLN A 90 7.69 2.20 -7.00
CA GLN A 90 8.70 1.51 -6.21
C GLN A 90 9.56 0.59 -7.08
N TYR A 91 8.94 -0.14 -8.01
CA TYR A 91 9.63 -0.98 -8.97
C TYR A 91 10.58 -0.17 -9.85
N LEU A 92 10.10 0.92 -10.46
CA LEU A 92 10.94 1.80 -11.29
C LEU A 92 12.13 2.38 -10.53
N SER A 93 11.93 2.71 -9.25
CA SER A 93 12.99 3.24 -8.40
C SER A 93 14.07 2.22 -8.05
N LEU A 94 13.71 0.94 -8.02
CA LEU A 94 14.63 -0.17 -7.80
C LEU A 94 15.35 -0.57 -9.09
N SER A 95 14.64 -0.60 -10.21
CA SER A 95 15.19 -1.02 -11.51
C SER A 95 16.01 0.08 -12.19
N PHE A 96 15.65 1.35 -12.02
CA PHE A 96 16.27 2.50 -12.72
C PHE A 96 16.61 3.66 -11.76
N PRO A 97 17.44 3.43 -10.73
CA PRO A 97 17.72 4.42 -9.69
C PRO A 97 18.34 5.71 -10.24
N GLU A 98 19.26 5.62 -11.21
CA GLU A 98 19.95 6.80 -11.77
C GLU A 98 19.01 7.72 -12.54
N ILE A 99 18.10 7.15 -13.33
CA ILE A 99 17.12 7.89 -14.13
C ILE A 99 16.11 8.57 -13.20
N VAL A 100 15.57 7.82 -12.23
CA VAL A 100 14.60 8.35 -11.28
C VAL A 100 15.21 9.43 -10.40
N GLN A 101 16.47 9.32 -9.99
CA GLN A 101 17.14 10.37 -9.22
C GLN A 101 17.39 11.64 -10.02
N LYS A 102 17.77 11.53 -11.31
CA LYS A 102 17.95 12.69 -12.20
C LYS A 102 16.63 13.42 -12.47
N THR A 103 15.53 12.68 -12.64
CA THR A 103 14.22 13.25 -13.02
C THR A 103 13.34 13.62 -11.81
N PHE A 104 13.41 12.86 -10.72
CA PHE A 104 12.53 12.94 -9.55
C PHE A 104 13.30 12.94 -8.22
N GLY A 105 14.35 13.77 -8.13
CA GLY A 105 15.32 13.80 -7.04
C GLY A 105 14.79 14.01 -5.61
N SER A 106 13.51 14.33 -5.42
CA SER A 106 12.86 14.53 -4.12
C SER A 106 11.81 13.46 -3.75
N TRP A 107 11.39 12.59 -4.69
CA TRP A 107 10.12 11.87 -4.55
C TRP A 107 10.22 10.61 -3.66
N ILE A 108 11.37 9.93 -3.65
CA ILE A 108 11.57 8.66 -2.92
C ILE A 108 12.89 8.75 -2.18
N ARG A 109 12.88 9.51 -1.10
CA ARG A 109 14.11 9.81 -0.39
C ARG A 109 14.58 8.61 0.43
N THR A 110 15.53 7.86 -0.11
CA THR A 110 16.78 7.58 0.60
C THR A 110 17.91 7.44 -0.44
N THR A 111 18.58 8.56 -0.68
CA THR A 111 19.88 8.62 -1.36
C THR A 111 20.91 7.89 -0.49
N ARG A 112 20.91 6.56 -0.53
CA ARG A 112 22.00 5.69 -0.05
C ARG A 112 22.12 4.56 -1.04
N GLU A 113 22.90 4.81 -2.10
CA GLU A 113 23.21 3.88 -3.19
C GLU A 113 23.68 2.49 -2.72
N ILE A 114 24.14 2.37 -1.48
CA ILE A 114 24.90 1.21 -1.00
C ILE A 114 24.05 0.21 -0.19
N PHE A 115 22.90 0.61 0.38
CA PHE A 115 22.19 -0.24 1.36
C PHE A 115 21.01 -1.04 0.77
N LEU A 116 20.23 -0.44 -0.14
CA LEU A 116 19.03 -1.09 -0.68
C LEU A 116 19.36 -2.11 -1.79
N SER A 117 20.36 -1.83 -2.62
CA SER A 117 20.81 -2.73 -3.69
C SER A 117 21.34 -4.05 -3.15
N LYS A 118 22.20 -4.02 -2.11
CA LYS A 118 22.77 -5.22 -1.49
C LYS A 118 21.75 -6.07 -0.74
N VAL A 119 20.84 -5.44 0.01
CA VAL A 119 19.80 -6.16 0.75
C VAL A 119 18.79 -6.82 -0.20
N PHE A 120 18.40 -6.13 -1.28
CA PHE A 120 17.42 -6.65 -2.22
C PHE A 120 18.00 -7.74 -3.14
N ALA A 121 19.23 -7.57 -3.63
CA ALA A 121 19.94 -8.63 -4.37
C ALA A 121 20.02 -9.93 -3.54
N ARG A 122 20.26 -9.82 -2.23
CA ARG A 122 20.34 -10.97 -1.33
C ARG A 122 18.97 -11.58 -1.01
N ILE A 123 17.91 -10.78 -0.91
CA ILE A 123 16.53 -11.29 -0.76
C ILE A 123 16.09 -12.02 -2.03
N SER A 124 16.39 -11.48 -3.21
CA SER A 124 16.13 -12.13 -4.50
C SER A 124 16.90 -13.46 -4.61
N GLU A 125 18.15 -13.50 -4.14
CA GLU A 125 18.96 -14.72 -4.07
C GLU A 125 18.40 -15.75 -3.08
N LEU A 126 17.88 -15.30 -1.93
CA LEU A 126 17.26 -16.18 -0.92
C LEU A 126 15.90 -16.72 -1.38
N ILE A 127 15.09 -15.91 -2.07
CA ILE A 127 13.81 -16.34 -2.64
C ILE A 127 14.03 -17.31 -3.82
N GLY A 128 15.05 -17.05 -4.66
CA GLY A 128 15.41 -17.95 -5.76
C GLY A 128 16.05 -19.28 -5.34
N LYS A 129 16.54 -19.40 -4.09
CA LYS A 129 17.03 -20.66 -3.51
C LYS A 129 15.92 -21.51 -2.86
N LEU A 130 14.70 -20.96 -2.74
CA LEU A 130 13.53 -21.63 -2.17
C LEU A 130 12.57 -22.19 -3.24
N SER A 131 12.87 -22.04 -4.54
CA SER A 131 12.19 -22.72 -5.67
C SER A 131 13.07 -23.81 -6.25
#